data_AF-A0A7C3KU69-F1
#
_entry.id   AF-A0A7C3KU69-F1
#
_cell.length_a   1.000
_cell.length_b   1.000
_cell.length_c   1.000
_cell.angle_alpha   90.00
_cell.angle_beta   90.00
_cell.angle_gamma   90.00
#
_symmetry.space_group_name_H-M   'P 1'
#
loop_
_entity.id
_entity.type
_entity.pdbx_description
1 polymer ?
#
loop_
_entity_poly.entity_id
_entity_poly.type
_entity_poly.pdbx_seq_one_letter_code
_entity_poly.pdbx_strand_id
1 'polypeptide(L)'
;MKRPLWEDAIEARAAAYCPYSGYAVGAAILDDNGLVHTGCNVENAASPVGTCAEVNALAAMVRAGGRRIRAVAVATADGAPPCGSCLQALSEFVQLPQEVEVFLVDAAGNE
;
A
#
# COMPACT_ATOMS: atom_id res chain seq x y z
N MET A 1 -3.34 -22.28 -6.25
CA MET A 1 -3.98 -20.99 -6.59
C MET A 1 -3.03 -19.90 -6.13
N LYS A 2 -2.68 -18.91 -6.96
CA LYS A 2 -1.82 -17.79 -6.50
C LYS A 2 -2.65 -16.94 -5.52
N ARG A 3 -2.04 -16.56 -4.38
CA ARG A 3 -2.66 -15.67 -3.39
C ARG A 3 -2.97 -14.31 -4.04
N PRO A 4 -4.17 -13.74 -3.86
CA PRO A 4 -4.48 -12.40 -4.38
C PRO A 4 -3.69 -11.32 -3.63
N LEU A 5 -3.33 -10.23 -4.32
CA LEU A 5 -2.48 -9.16 -3.77
C LEU A 5 -3.14 -8.43 -2.58
N TRP A 6 -4.46 -8.38 -2.52
CA TRP A 6 -5.17 -7.72 -1.42
C TRP A 6 -5.10 -8.50 -0.11
N GLU A 7 -4.86 -9.82 -0.12
CA GLU A 7 -4.61 -10.58 1.11
C GLU A 7 -3.30 -10.13 1.77
N ASP A 8 -2.26 -9.84 0.97
CA ASP A 8 -1.00 -9.26 1.45
C ASP A 8 -1.21 -7.87 2.08
N ALA A 9 -2.10 -7.05 1.51
CA ALA A 9 -2.44 -5.75 2.07
C ALA A 9 -3.21 -5.88 3.40
N ILE A 10 -4.15 -6.82 3.50
CA ILE A 10 -4.88 -7.11 4.75
C ILE A 10 -3.93 -7.62 5.84
N GLU A 11 -3.00 -8.52 5.50
CA GLU A 11 -1.97 -9.01 6.43
C GLU A 11 -1.10 -7.86 6.93
N ALA A 12 -0.62 -7.00 6.03
CA ALA A 12 0.18 -5.84 6.38
C ALA A 12 -0.56 -4.85 7.29
N ARG A 13 -1.87 -4.65 7.07
CA ARG A 13 -2.72 -3.77 7.88
C ARG A 13 -2.70 -4.13 9.37
N ALA A 14 -2.56 -5.41 9.71
CA ALA A 14 -2.50 -5.87 11.10
C ALA A 14 -1.25 -5.37 11.86
N ALA A 15 -0.20 -4.93 11.15
CA ALA A 15 1.03 -4.41 11.72
C ALA A 15 1.06 -2.87 11.87
N ALA A 16 -0.03 -2.18 11.51
CA ALA A 16 -0.11 -0.72 11.57
C ALA A 16 0.16 -0.17 12.97
N TYR A 17 0.98 0.87 13.05
CA TYR A 17 1.18 1.65 14.27
C TYR A 17 0.36 2.94 14.16
N CYS A 18 -0.88 2.92 14.65
CA CYS A 18 -1.80 4.04 14.53
C CYS A 18 -2.53 4.39 15.84
N PRO A 19 -1.83 4.68 16.94
CA PRO A 19 -2.45 4.94 18.23
C PRO A 19 -3.20 6.29 18.31
N TYR A 20 -2.97 7.21 17.35
CA TYR A 20 -3.58 8.54 17.40
C TYR A 20 -4.89 8.58 16.63
N SER A 21 -4.93 8.02 15.42
CA SER A 21 -6.19 7.94 14.64
C SER A 21 -7.01 6.69 14.92
N GLY A 22 -6.37 5.58 15.32
CA GLY A 22 -7.00 4.26 15.34
C GLY A 22 -7.31 3.68 13.94
N TYR A 23 -6.86 4.34 12.87
CA TYR A 23 -7.16 3.98 11.49
C TYR A 23 -6.00 3.19 10.86
N ALA A 24 -6.14 1.86 10.89
CA ALA A 24 -5.14 0.94 10.33
C ALA A 24 -5.29 0.81 8.81
N VAL A 25 -4.17 0.97 8.10
CA VAL A 25 -4.05 0.84 6.65
C VAL A 25 -2.90 -0.11 6.32
N GLY A 26 -3.14 -1.01 5.38
CA GLY A 26 -2.10 -1.86 4.79
C GLY A 26 -2.04 -1.67 3.28
N ALA A 27 -0.86 -1.87 2.71
CA ALA A 27 -0.64 -1.80 1.27
C ALA A 27 0.28 -2.93 0.81
N ALA A 28 0.06 -3.40 -0.41
CA ALA A 28 0.91 -4.38 -1.08
C ALA A 28 1.16 -3.93 -2.52
N ILE A 29 2.40 -4.00 -2.97
CA ILE A 29 2.84 -3.62 -4.31
C ILE A 29 3.46 -4.84 -4.99
N LEU A 30 2.96 -5.19 -6.18
CA LEU A 30 3.60 -6.12 -7.09
C LEU A 30 4.55 -5.34 -8.01
N ASP A 31 5.83 -5.66 -7.96
CA ASP A 31 6.84 -4.99 -8.78
C ASP A 31 7.06 -5.64 -10.16
N ASP A 32 7.96 -5.06 -10.95
CA ASP A 32 8.32 -5.53 -12.28
C ASP A 32 9.20 -6.79 -12.32
N ASN A 33 9.71 -7.23 -11.16
CA ASN A 33 10.39 -8.51 -11.00
C ASN A 33 9.43 -9.62 -10.52
N GLY A 34 8.16 -9.29 -10.31
CA GLY A 34 7.15 -10.22 -9.81
C GLY A 34 7.22 -10.47 -8.29
N LEU A 35 7.85 -9.56 -7.54
CA LEU A 35 7.93 -9.60 -6.08
C LEU A 35 6.84 -8.74 -5.45
N VAL A 36 6.33 -9.20 -4.31
CA VAL A 36 5.34 -8.46 -3.51
C VAL A 36 6.03 -7.77 -2.35
N HIS A 37 5.75 -6.48 -2.17
CA HIS A 37 6.29 -5.62 -1.11
C HIS A 37 5.15 -5.03 -0.31
N THR A 38 5.19 -5.20 1.00
CA THR A 38 4.10 -4.77 1.89
C THR A 38 4.50 -3.59 2.76
N GLY A 39 3.49 -2.84 3.20
CA GLY A 39 3.65 -1.70 4.09
C GLY A 39 2.39 -1.46 4.91
N CYS A 40 2.55 -0.81 6.05
CA CYS A 40 1.45 -0.33 6.90
C CYS A 40 1.70 1.12 7.28
N ASN A 41 0.66 1.83 7.71
CA ASN A 41 0.84 3.19 8.21
C ASN A 41 1.54 3.18 9.58
N VAL A 42 2.45 4.14 9.76
CA VAL A 42 3.19 4.36 11.00
C VAL A 42 3.02 5.82 11.39
N GLU A 43 2.25 6.05 12.44
CA GLU A 43 1.97 7.37 12.96
C GLU A 43 3.06 7.86 13.93
N ASN A 44 3.00 9.15 14.21
CA ASN A 44 3.87 9.80 15.19
C ASN A 44 3.09 10.90 15.90
N ALA A 45 3.49 11.21 17.15
CA ALA A 45 2.93 12.32 17.90
C ALA A 45 3.05 13.66 17.14
N ALA A 46 4.14 13.83 16.38
CA ALA A 46 4.25 14.91 15.40
C ALA A 46 3.63 14.45 14.07
N SER A 47 2.36 14.80 13.85
CA SER A 47 1.59 14.31 12.69
C SER A 47 2.29 14.44 11.30
N PRO A 48 3.11 15.47 11.00
CA PRO A 48 3.78 15.58 9.70
C PRO A 48 4.87 14.53 9.42
N VAL A 49 5.34 13.78 10.43
CA VAL A 49 6.41 12.78 10.24
C VAL A 49 5.87 11.34 10.14
N GLY A 50 4.55 11.17 10.26
CA GLY A 50 3.92 9.88 9.99
C GLY A 50 4.04 9.47 8.53
N THR A 51 3.88 8.17 8.26
CA THR A 51 3.96 7.61 6.91
C THR A 51 2.75 6.75 6.61
N CYS A 52 2.23 6.87 5.39
CA CYS A 52 1.14 6.04 4.88
C CYS A 52 1.65 4.66 4.46
N ALA A 53 0.74 3.68 4.39
CA ALA A 53 1.08 2.30 4.07
C ALA A 53 1.70 2.17 2.67
N GLU A 54 1.16 2.91 1.70
CA GLU A 54 1.55 2.92 0.30
C GLU A 54 3.00 3.38 0.13
N VAL A 55 3.39 4.45 0.83
CA VAL A 55 4.77 4.98 0.79
C VAL A 55 5.75 4.01 1.45
N ASN A 56 5.35 3.33 2.53
CA ASN A 56 6.18 2.31 3.18
C ASN A 56 6.36 1.07 2.30
N ALA A 57 5.30 0.59 1.64
CA ALA A 57 5.38 -0.49 0.66
C ALA A 57 6.27 -0.10 -0.53
N LEU A 58 6.15 1.15 -0.99
CA LEU A 58 6.97 1.70 -2.07
C LEU A 58 8.46 1.78 -1.68
N ALA A 59 8.76 2.24 -0.46
CA ALA A 59 10.12 2.26 0.07
C ALA A 59 10.70 0.85 0.16
N ALA A 60 9.90 -0.14 0.58
CA ALA A 60 10.31 -1.54 0.61
C ALA A 60 10.61 -2.08 -0.79
N MET A 61 9.75 -1.80 -1.78
CA MET A 61 9.98 -2.14 -3.19
C MET A 61 11.29 -1.54 -3.70
N VAL A 62 11.50 -0.24 -3.48
CA VAL A 62 12.69 0.47 -3.94
C VAL A 62 13.96 -0.08 -3.31
N ARG A 63 13.93 -0.42 -2.00
CA ARG A 63 15.03 -1.07 -1.27
C ARG A 63 15.35 -2.45 -1.86
N ALA A 64 14.34 -3.20 -2.29
CA ALA A 64 14.50 -4.52 -2.89
C ALA A 64 14.96 -4.48 -4.35
N GLY A 65 15.07 -3.30 -4.96
CA GLY A 65 15.53 -3.11 -6.34
C GLY A 65 14.42 -2.98 -7.38
N GLY A 66 13.14 -3.07 -6.97
CA GLY A 66 12.00 -2.80 -7.84
C GLY A 66 11.99 -1.34 -8.31
N ARG A 67 11.54 -1.12 -9.56
CA ARG A 67 11.53 0.22 -10.18
C ARG A 67 10.25 0.53 -10.93
N ARG A 68 9.35 -0.43 -11.12
CA ARG A 68 8.03 -0.20 -11.71
C ARG A 68 6.97 -0.99 -10.95
N ILE A 69 5.80 -0.39 -10.82
CA ILE A 69 4.62 -1.01 -10.22
C ILE A 69 3.82 -1.72 -11.32
N ARG A 70 3.44 -2.98 -11.07
CA ARG A 70 2.51 -3.76 -11.90
C ARG A 70 1.10 -3.76 -11.30
N ALA A 71 1.00 -3.85 -9.98
CA ALA A 71 -0.27 -3.77 -9.28
C ALA A 71 -0.06 -3.22 -7.87
N VAL A 72 -1.10 -2.62 -7.31
CA VAL A 72 -1.14 -2.15 -5.92
C VAL A 72 -2.46 -2.54 -5.29
N ALA A 73 -2.41 -3.02 -4.05
CA ALA A 73 -3.58 -3.22 -3.23
C ALA A 73 -3.48 -2.36 -1.96
N VAL A 74 -4.59 -1.74 -1.56
CA VAL A 74 -4.70 -0.96 -0.33
C VAL A 74 -5.89 -1.47 0.47
N ALA A 75 -5.62 -1.88 1.70
CA ALA A 75 -6.62 -2.37 2.63
C ALA A 75 -6.85 -1.36 3.75
N THR A 76 -8.09 -0.93 3.91
CA THR A 76 -8.52 -0.02 4.98
C THR A 76 -9.72 -0.62 5.72
N ALA A 77 -10.30 0.13 6.66
CA ALA A 77 -11.52 -0.33 7.34
C ALA A 77 -12.75 -0.31 6.42
N ASP A 78 -12.75 0.55 5.40
CA ASP A 78 -13.92 0.97 4.62
C ASP A 78 -13.66 1.07 3.12
N GLY A 79 -12.55 0.51 2.61
CA GLY A 79 -12.19 0.58 1.19
C GLY A 79 -11.77 1.98 0.71
N ALA A 80 -11.38 2.87 1.62
CA ALA A 80 -11.00 4.24 1.28
C ALA A 80 -9.80 4.30 0.30
N PRO A 81 -9.81 5.27 -0.65
CA PRO A 81 -8.73 5.42 -1.61
C PRO A 81 -7.46 6.02 -0.99
N PRO A 82 -6.29 5.85 -1.64
CA PRO A 82 -5.04 6.48 -1.23
C PRO A 82 -5.15 8.00 -1.15
N CYS A 83 -4.43 8.62 -0.21
CA CYS A 83 -4.35 10.07 -0.12
C CYS A 83 -3.57 10.67 -1.30
N GLY A 84 -3.74 11.97 -1.57
CA GLY A 84 -3.14 12.63 -2.73
C GLY A 84 -1.61 12.53 -2.80
N SER A 85 -0.91 12.56 -1.67
CA SER A 85 0.55 12.37 -1.64
C SER A 85 0.96 10.95 -2.00
N CYS A 86 0.20 9.94 -1.58
CA CYS A 86 0.44 8.55 -1.95
C CYS A 86 0.19 8.31 -3.43
N LEU A 87 -0.90 8.87 -3.99
CA LEU A 87 -1.16 8.82 -5.42
C LEU A 87 0.00 9.41 -6.22
N GLN A 88 0.51 10.57 -5.80
CA GLN A 88 1.66 11.19 -6.46
C GLN A 88 2.93 10.33 -6.34
N ALA A 89 3.22 9.78 -5.15
CA ALA A 89 4.38 8.94 -4.92
C ALA A 89 4.34 7.64 -5.75
N LEU A 90 3.18 6.98 -5.80
CA LEU A 90 2.99 5.78 -6.63
C LEU A 90 3.13 6.10 -8.12
N SER A 91 2.56 7.23 -8.58
CA SER A 91 2.56 7.61 -10.00
C SER A 91 3.96 7.74 -10.60
N GLU A 92 4.97 8.07 -9.80
CA GLU A 92 6.37 8.16 -10.23
C GLU A 92 6.92 6.80 -10.72
N PHE A 93 6.35 5.70 -10.24
CA PHE A 93 6.77 4.34 -10.55
C PHE A 93 5.79 3.62 -11.49
N VAL A 94 4.83 4.35 -12.05
CA VAL A 94 3.84 3.86 -13.01
C VAL A 94 4.16 4.42 -14.39
N GLN A 95 4.45 3.54 -15.36
CA GLN A 95 4.79 3.97 -16.72
C GLN A 95 3.56 4.42 -17.52
N LEU A 96 2.48 3.65 -17.43
CA LEU A 96 1.19 3.94 -18.06
C LEU A 96 0.07 3.59 -17.07
N PRO A 97 -0.80 4.54 -16.69
CA PRO A 97 -1.84 4.30 -15.68
C PRO A 97 -2.75 3.10 -16.00
N GLN A 98 -3.05 2.88 -17.29
CA GLN A 98 -3.89 1.78 -17.76
C GLN A 98 -3.26 0.38 -17.64
N GLU A 99 -1.98 0.28 -17.28
CA GLU A 99 -1.26 -0.99 -17.12
C GLU A 99 -1.13 -1.43 -15.65
N VAL A 100 -1.67 -0.65 -14.71
CA VAL A 100 -1.56 -0.93 -13.28
C VAL A 100 -2.91 -1.32 -12.72
N GLU A 101 -2.96 -2.52 -12.13
CA GLU A 101 -4.14 -2.97 -11.40
C GLU A 101 -4.15 -2.34 -10.00
N VAL A 102 -5.29 -1.77 -9.61
CA VAL A 102 -5.49 -1.12 -8.31
C VAL A 102 -6.63 -1.81 -7.59
N PHE A 103 -6.34 -2.38 -6.43
CA PHE A 103 -7.34 -2.99 -5.55
C PHE A 103 -7.51 -2.12 -4.32
N LEU A 104 -8.72 -1.64 -4.07
CA LEU A 104 -9.08 -0.97 -2.82
C LEU A 104 -10.01 -1.91 -2.09
N VAL A 105 -9.64 -2.35 -0.90
CA VAL A 105 -10.45 -3.32 -0.15
C VAL A 105 -10.69 -2.90 1.29
N ASP A 106 -11.80 -3.38 1.85
CA ASP A 106 -12.03 -3.36 3.28
C ASP A 106 -11.26 -4.51 4.00
N ALA A 107 -11.44 -4.61 5.32
CA ALA A 107 -10.79 -5.63 6.14
C ALA A 107 -11.24 -7.07 5.84
N ALA A 108 -12.34 -7.25 5.10
CA ALA A 108 -12.86 -8.55 4.68
C ALA A 108 -12.50 -8.90 3.23
N GLY A 109 -11.81 -8.01 2.51
CA GLY A 109 -11.44 -8.20 1.11
C GLY A 109 -12.54 -7.82 0.12
N ASN A 110 -13.54 -7.05 0.55
CA ASN A 110 -14.55 -6.50 -0.36
C ASN A 110 -14.01 -5.21 -1.01
N GLU A 111 -14.17 -5.09 -2.33
CA GLU A 111 -13.84 -3.89 -3.12
C GLU A 111 -14.90 -2.79 -3.04
#